data_AF-A0A1V5GSG5-F1
#
_entry.id   AF-A0A1V5GSG5-F1
#
_cell.length_a   1.000
_cell.length_b   1.000
_cell.length_c   1.000
_cell.angle_alpha   90.00
_cell.angle_beta   90.00
_cell.angle_gamma   90.00
#
_symmetry.space_group_name_H-M   'P 1'
#
loop_
_entity.id
_entity.type
_entity.pdbx_description
1 polymer ?
#
loop_
_entity_poly.entity_id
_entity_poly.type
_entity_poly.pdbx_seq_one_letter_code
_entity_poly.pdbx_strand_id
1 'polypeptide(L)'
;MSETKPRIGLILGSSSDMKLVQKCRDRIKAFGEPFEMIVASAHRTPNLVRDWTEGAEERGLRVIIAAAGAAAALPGVVAAHTALPVVGLPLDSTSLRGTDALYSIVQMPPGMPVATVGINNAENAALMALQILAAFDPAVKRKVMDYRQSLRDKVNQANQDLYEEDPELRPAMRELGAQGAAGRVIEVREPIRECVAPAPSPRRARIDLLDPDPDLFERAKDVLIDGGIVALPTDTVYGLAVDASRPQAVEKLFAAKNRDTKKAIALLISSREMLERIASEMPEALEPALERFWPGPLTVVLKKFTRAFRDAAPGDTVGVRIPRCAVALGLLRLMSRPLAVTSANLSDEDPARDAETIERTFGDAVDLILDAGPLQPGPVSTVLDASVSPFRILRQHGAVSDAALKAALGDHLIL
;
A
#
# COMPACT_ATOMS: atom_id res chain seq x y z
N MET A 1 -8.33 38.73 -19.65
CA MET A 1 -8.76 37.33 -19.83
C MET A 1 -7.74 36.47 -19.10
N SER A 2 -8.15 35.68 -18.10
CA SER A 2 -7.20 34.82 -17.37
C SER A 2 -6.68 33.75 -18.33
N GLU A 3 -5.40 33.82 -18.68
CA GLU A 3 -4.74 32.85 -19.55
C GLU A 3 -4.79 31.46 -18.87
N THR A 4 -5.45 30.48 -19.49
CA THR A 4 -5.56 29.12 -18.93
C THR A 4 -4.20 28.45 -19.00
N LYS A 5 -3.54 28.30 -17.84
CA LYS A 5 -2.22 27.67 -17.74
C LYS A 5 -2.26 26.19 -18.18
N PRO A 6 -1.26 25.72 -18.94
CA PRO A 6 -1.18 24.32 -19.35
C PRO A 6 -0.97 23.41 -18.14
N ARG A 7 -1.73 22.31 -18.08
CA ARG A 7 -1.62 21.29 -17.01
C ARG A 7 -0.87 20.05 -17.46
N ILE A 8 -0.84 19.79 -18.77
CA ILE A 8 -0.15 18.64 -19.36
C ILE A 8 0.99 19.17 -20.23
N GLY A 9 2.20 18.68 -20.01
CA GLY A 9 3.32 18.88 -20.92
C GLY A 9 3.47 17.70 -21.86
N LEU A 10 3.67 17.92 -23.15
CA LEU A 10 4.00 16.88 -24.13
C LEU A 10 5.37 17.16 -24.75
N ILE A 11 6.35 16.29 -24.49
CA ILE A 11 7.69 16.42 -25.04
C ILE A 11 7.99 15.25 -25.98
N LEU A 12 8.54 15.54 -27.16
CA LEU A 12 8.91 14.53 -28.14
C LEU A 12 10.34 14.74 -28.66
N GLY A 13 11.04 13.63 -28.92
CA GLY A 13 12.46 13.65 -29.30
C GLY A 13 12.77 14.13 -30.72
N SER A 14 11.78 14.09 -31.61
CA SER A 14 11.91 14.43 -33.03
C SER A 14 10.59 14.92 -33.62
N SER A 15 10.64 15.91 -34.50
CA SER A 15 9.46 16.40 -35.23
C SER A 15 8.90 15.39 -36.24
N SER A 16 9.68 14.39 -36.64
CA SER A 16 9.20 13.27 -37.47
C SER A 16 8.08 12.47 -36.81
N ASP A 17 8.05 12.47 -35.47
CA ASP A 17 7.14 11.64 -34.67
C ASP A 17 5.79 12.31 -34.42
N MET A 18 5.58 13.52 -34.94
CA MET A 18 4.37 14.31 -34.74
C MET A 18 3.08 13.56 -35.11
N LYS A 19 3.12 12.73 -36.14
CA LYS A 19 1.95 11.91 -36.54
C LYS A 19 1.62 10.83 -35.52
N LEU A 20 2.63 10.27 -34.86
CA LEU A 20 2.46 9.18 -33.89
C LEU A 20 1.83 9.69 -32.57
N VAL A 21 2.12 10.94 -32.20
CA VAL A 21 1.55 11.58 -31.00
C VAL A 21 0.21 12.28 -31.27
N GLN A 22 -0.29 12.27 -32.50
CA GLN A 22 -1.52 13.00 -32.88
C GLN A 22 -2.73 12.58 -32.05
N LYS A 23 -2.94 11.26 -31.88
CA LYS A 23 -4.03 10.72 -31.05
C LYS A 23 -3.94 11.16 -29.59
N CYS A 24 -2.73 11.36 -29.06
CA CYS A 24 -2.53 11.90 -27.71
C CYS A 24 -3.09 13.32 -27.62
N ARG A 25 -2.70 14.19 -28.56
CA ARG A 25 -3.14 15.59 -28.63
C ARG A 25 -4.66 15.68 -28.78
N ASP A 26 -5.24 14.89 -29.67
CA ASP A 26 -6.68 14.90 -29.93
C ASP A 26 -7.47 14.43 -28.72
N ARG A 27 -6.97 13.41 -28.00
CA ARG A 27 -7.59 12.92 -26.77
C ARG A 27 -7.52 13.96 -25.65
N ILE A 28 -6.40 14.66 -25.46
CA ILE A 28 -6.28 15.75 -24.47
C ILE A 28 -7.27 16.87 -24.81
N LYS A 29 -7.33 17.29 -26.08
CA LYS A 29 -8.26 18.32 -26.56
C LYS A 29 -9.72 17.93 -26.38
N ALA A 30 -10.08 16.67 -26.64
CA ALA A 30 -11.44 16.17 -26.47
C ALA A 30 -11.91 16.25 -25.00
N PHE A 31 -10.98 16.23 -24.05
CA PHE A 31 -11.25 16.43 -22.63
C PHE A 31 -11.24 17.91 -22.22
N GLY A 32 -10.87 18.82 -23.12
CA GLY A 32 -10.80 20.26 -22.85
C GLY A 32 -9.69 20.65 -21.87
N GLU A 33 -8.67 19.81 -21.69
CA GLU A 33 -7.56 20.13 -20.79
C GLU A 33 -6.47 20.93 -21.54
N PRO A 34 -5.97 22.02 -20.95
CA PRO A 34 -4.92 22.83 -21.56
C PRO A 34 -3.58 22.08 -21.50
N PHE A 35 -2.84 22.10 -22.60
CA PHE A 35 -1.54 21.45 -22.70
C PHE A 35 -0.56 22.28 -23.51
N GLU A 36 0.72 22.11 -23.24
CA GLU A 36 1.82 22.62 -24.04
C GLU A 36 2.61 21.47 -24.66
N MET A 37 3.32 21.75 -25.75
CA MET A 37 4.10 20.74 -26.46
C MET A 37 5.40 21.31 -27.00
N ILE A 38 6.48 20.55 -26.88
CA ILE A 38 7.81 20.93 -27.37
C ILE A 38 8.54 19.75 -28.03
N VAL A 39 9.32 20.04 -29.06
CA VAL A 39 10.27 19.08 -29.65
C VAL A 39 11.65 19.32 -29.03
N ALA A 40 12.14 18.38 -28.23
CA ALA A 40 13.46 18.46 -27.62
C ALA A 40 14.03 17.05 -27.44
N SER A 41 15.31 16.88 -27.78
CA SER A 41 15.97 15.58 -27.86
C SER A 41 16.93 15.42 -26.68
N ALA A 42 16.78 14.33 -25.92
CA ALA A 42 17.70 13.98 -24.83
C ALA A 42 19.17 13.92 -25.28
N HIS A 43 19.43 13.51 -26.51
CA HIS A 43 20.79 13.34 -27.04
C HIS A 43 21.33 14.57 -27.75
N ARG A 44 20.46 15.37 -28.40
CA ARG A 44 20.88 16.47 -29.28
C ARG A 44 20.67 17.85 -28.64
N THR A 45 19.65 18.00 -27.80
CA THR A 45 19.33 19.25 -27.11
C THR A 45 19.07 19.04 -25.61
N PRO A 46 20.01 18.40 -24.87
CA PRO A 46 19.80 18.04 -23.46
C PRO A 46 19.50 19.23 -22.54
N ASN A 47 20.15 20.37 -22.77
CA ASN A 47 19.89 21.59 -21.99
C ASN A 47 18.44 22.08 -22.19
N LEU A 48 17.89 22.00 -23.41
CA LEU A 48 16.51 22.38 -23.66
C LEU A 48 15.52 21.45 -22.93
N VAL A 49 15.82 20.14 -22.88
CA VAL A 49 15.02 19.18 -22.10
C VAL A 49 15.04 19.55 -20.62
N ARG A 50 16.22 19.80 -20.05
CA ARG A 50 16.39 20.22 -18.65
C ARG A 50 15.61 21.50 -18.37
N ASP A 51 15.92 22.58 -19.09
CA ASP A 51 15.40 23.92 -18.80
C ASP A 51 13.86 23.96 -18.96
N TRP A 52 13.32 23.25 -19.95
CA TRP A 52 11.87 23.11 -20.09
C TRP A 52 11.26 22.30 -18.94
N THR A 53 11.92 21.23 -18.49
CA THR A 53 11.39 20.32 -17.46
C THR A 53 11.46 20.92 -16.05
N GLU A 54 12.57 21.55 -15.66
CA GLU A 54 12.76 22.06 -14.28
C GLU A 54 11.76 23.19 -13.94
N GLY A 55 11.41 24.05 -14.90
CA GLY A 55 10.39 25.09 -14.70
C GLY A 55 8.94 24.64 -14.92
N ALA A 56 8.68 23.36 -15.18
CA ALA A 56 7.36 22.87 -15.59
C ALA A 56 6.27 23.15 -14.55
N GLU A 57 6.56 22.89 -13.27
CA GLU A 57 5.57 23.03 -12.19
C GLU A 57 5.14 24.50 -11.99
N GLU A 58 6.09 25.43 -12.07
CA GLU A 58 5.86 26.88 -11.96
C GLU A 58 4.97 27.41 -13.11
N ARG A 59 5.14 26.84 -14.31
CA ARG A 59 4.29 27.13 -15.48
C ARG A 59 2.88 26.53 -15.37
N GLY A 60 2.64 25.67 -14.39
CA GLY A 60 1.33 25.09 -14.09
C GLY A 60 1.17 23.62 -14.48
N LEU A 61 2.21 22.99 -15.02
CA LEU A 61 2.14 21.58 -15.41
C LEU A 61 1.98 20.70 -14.16
N ARG A 62 1.28 19.59 -14.34
CA ARG A 62 1.01 18.60 -13.29
C ARG A 62 1.36 17.18 -13.72
N VAL A 63 1.58 16.97 -15.01
CA VAL A 63 2.01 15.69 -15.59
C VAL A 63 2.72 15.96 -16.91
N ILE A 64 3.77 15.19 -17.21
CA ILE A 64 4.50 15.27 -18.47
C ILE A 64 4.38 13.95 -19.22
N ILE A 65 3.99 14.02 -20.48
CA ILE A 65 4.03 12.90 -21.42
C ILE A 65 5.31 13.03 -22.24
N ALA A 66 6.19 12.05 -22.14
CA ALA A 66 7.44 12.01 -22.88
C ALA A 66 7.37 10.90 -23.95
N ALA A 67 7.37 11.29 -25.21
CA ALA A 67 7.27 10.39 -26.35
C ALA A 67 8.62 10.23 -27.04
N ALA A 68 9.11 8.99 -27.13
CA ALA A 68 10.40 8.72 -27.75
C ALA A 68 10.44 7.33 -28.37
N GLY A 69 11.22 7.22 -29.44
CA GLY A 69 11.55 5.96 -30.09
C GLY A 69 13.06 5.72 -30.15
N ALA A 70 13.47 4.61 -30.76
CA ALA A 70 14.85 4.13 -30.78
C ALA A 70 15.43 3.92 -29.38
N ALA A 71 16.65 4.39 -29.12
CA ALA A 71 17.21 4.49 -27.77
C ALA A 71 16.45 5.57 -26.97
N ALA A 72 15.28 5.21 -26.43
CA ALA A 72 14.29 6.15 -25.94
C ALA A 72 14.61 6.66 -24.51
N ALA A 73 15.72 7.40 -24.37
CA ALA A 73 16.17 7.95 -23.08
C ALA A 73 15.35 9.14 -22.57
N LEU A 74 14.57 9.80 -23.44
CA LEU A 74 13.88 11.06 -23.13
C LEU A 74 12.99 10.99 -21.88
N PRO A 75 12.12 9.99 -21.67
CA PRO A 75 11.29 9.94 -20.47
C PRO A 75 12.09 9.82 -19.18
N GLY A 76 13.18 9.05 -19.19
CA GLY A 76 14.07 8.92 -18.04
C GLY A 76 14.83 10.21 -17.73
N VAL A 77 15.29 10.92 -18.76
CA VAL A 77 15.93 12.25 -18.58
C VAL A 77 14.93 13.26 -18.02
N VAL A 78 13.70 13.29 -18.53
CA VAL A 78 12.64 14.16 -18.00
C VAL A 78 12.38 13.82 -16.52
N ALA A 79 12.21 12.54 -16.19
CA ALA A 79 12.00 12.12 -14.80
C ALA A 79 13.14 12.56 -13.87
N ALA A 80 14.39 12.57 -14.34
CA ALA A 80 15.55 13.02 -13.55
C ALA A 80 15.51 14.52 -13.18
N HIS A 81 14.74 15.34 -13.90
CA HIS A 81 14.68 16.80 -13.74
C HIS A 81 13.37 17.30 -13.13
N THR A 82 12.46 16.41 -12.71
CA THR A 82 11.20 16.84 -12.08
C THR A 82 10.63 15.80 -11.13
N ALA A 83 9.89 16.28 -10.11
CA ALA A 83 9.04 15.43 -9.27
C ALA A 83 7.64 15.21 -9.88
N LEU A 84 7.29 15.91 -10.97
CA LEU A 84 6.03 15.72 -11.65
C LEU A 84 5.95 14.30 -12.23
N PRO A 85 4.78 13.64 -12.18
CA PRO A 85 4.57 12.36 -12.83
C PRO A 85 4.94 12.40 -14.32
N VAL A 86 5.74 11.42 -14.75
CA VAL A 86 6.13 11.25 -16.16
C VAL A 86 5.46 10.02 -16.75
N VAL A 87 4.72 10.23 -17.84
CA VAL A 87 4.12 9.18 -18.65
C VAL A 87 5.03 8.92 -19.85
N GLY A 88 5.61 7.73 -19.92
CA GLY A 88 6.45 7.31 -21.03
C GLY A 88 5.61 6.75 -22.17
N LEU A 89 5.76 7.31 -23.38
CA LEU A 89 5.12 6.83 -24.61
C LEU A 89 6.19 6.27 -25.56
N PRO A 90 6.36 4.93 -25.62
CA PRO A 90 7.28 4.30 -26.56
C PRO A 90 6.75 4.46 -27.99
N LEU A 91 7.62 4.88 -28.92
CA LEU A 91 7.28 5.07 -30.32
C LEU A 91 7.98 4.07 -31.22
N ASP A 92 7.21 3.50 -32.15
CA ASP A 92 7.75 2.69 -33.23
C ASP A 92 8.39 3.60 -34.30
N SER A 93 9.71 3.70 -34.24
CA SER A 93 10.53 4.54 -35.14
C SER A 93 11.74 3.79 -35.70
N THR A 94 11.88 2.50 -35.40
CA THR A 94 13.02 1.67 -35.78
C THR A 94 12.55 0.32 -36.31
N SER A 95 13.48 -0.45 -36.88
CA SER A 95 13.19 -1.81 -37.35
C SER A 95 12.72 -2.78 -36.25
N LEU A 96 12.87 -2.43 -34.97
CA LEU A 96 12.45 -3.24 -33.82
C LEU A 96 11.01 -2.97 -33.38
N ARG A 97 10.24 -2.23 -34.17
CA ARG A 97 8.82 -1.97 -33.94
C ARG A 97 8.52 -1.34 -32.57
N GLY A 98 9.44 -0.49 -32.08
CA GLY A 98 9.33 0.17 -30.77
C GLY A 98 9.63 -0.70 -29.54
N THR A 99 10.06 -1.95 -29.73
CA THR A 99 10.45 -2.84 -28.61
C THR A 99 11.67 -2.30 -27.85
N ASP A 100 12.62 -1.76 -28.59
CA ASP A 100 13.76 -0.99 -28.10
C ASP A 100 13.33 0.21 -27.25
N ALA A 101 12.36 0.97 -27.74
CA ALA A 101 11.81 2.10 -27.03
C ALA A 101 11.08 1.67 -25.74
N LEU A 102 10.27 0.60 -25.81
CA LEU A 102 9.54 0.09 -24.65
C LEU A 102 10.50 -0.32 -23.53
N TYR A 103 11.51 -1.14 -23.84
CA TYR A 103 12.47 -1.57 -22.83
C TYR A 103 13.32 -0.42 -22.29
N SER A 104 13.65 0.57 -23.12
CA SER A 104 14.37 1.77 -22.68
C SER A 104 13.57 2.61 -21.67
N ILE A 105 12.24 2.63 -21.79
CA ILE A 105 11.37 3.48 -20.96
C ILE A 105 10.89 2.74 -19.70
N VAL A 106 10.59 1.44 -19.81
CA VAL A 106 10.06 0.66 -18.67
C VAL A 106 11.15 0.27 -17.65
N GLN A 107 12.39 0.09 -18.09
CA GLN A 107 13.50 -0.36 -17.25
C GLN A 107 14.19 0.81 -16.54
N MET A 108 13.47 1.47 -15.64
CA MET A 108 14.02 2.57 -14.83
C MET A 108 14.78 2.06 -13.60
N PRO A 109 15.86 2.75 -13.17
CA PRO A 109 16.54 2.42 -11.92
C PRO A 109 15.66 2.70 -10.68
N PRO A 110 15.93 2.05 -9.54
CA PRO A 110 15.22 2.33 -8.29
C PRO A 110 15.25 3.83 -7.94
N GLY A 111 14.09 4.37 -7.56
CA GLY A 111 13.92 5.78 -7.19
C GLY A 111 13.50 6.72 -8.32
N MET A 112 13.53 6.29 -9.59
CA MET A 112 13.19 7.12 -10.75
C MET A 112 12.03 6.55 -11.58
N PRO A 113 10.80 6.50 -11.07
CA PRO A 113 9.69 5.84 -11.76
C PRO A 113 9.21 6.60 -13.01
N VAL A 114 8.82 5.85 -14.05
CA VAL A 114 8.10 6.36 -15.23
C VAL A 114 6.88 5.46 -15.48
N ALA A 115 5.71 6.07 -15.71
CA ALA A 115 4.48 5.35 -16.03
C ALA A 115 4.44 5.04 -17.54
N THR A 116 4.92 3.86 -17.93
CA THR A 116 5.06 3.47 -19.34
C THR A 116 3.76 2.89 -19.90
N VAL A 117 3.28 3.43 -21.02
CA VAL A 117 2.16 2.84 -21.78
C VAL A 117 2.66 1.92 -22.90
N GLY A 118 1.76 1.21 -23.57
CA GLY A 118 2.10 0.37 -24.72
C GLY A 118 2.70 1.16 -25.90
N ILE A 119 3.45 0.45 -26.76
CA ILE A 119 4.07 1.02 -27.96
C ILE A 119 3.02 1.69 -28.85
N ASN A 120 3.31 2.89 -29.35
CA ASN A 120 2.42 3.73 -30.16
C ASN A 120 1.05 4.01 -29.53
N ASN A 121 0.86 3.75 -28.25
CA ASN A 121 -0.43 3.91 -27.59
C ASN A 121 -0.63 5.35 -27.08
N ALA A 122 -0.57 6.29 -28.02
CA ALA A 122 -0.64 7.72 -27.77
C ALA A 122 -1.95 8.14 -27.08
N GLU A 123 -3.05 7.45 -27.39
CA GLU A 123 -4.34 7.69 -26.73
C GLU A 123 -4.29 7.29 -25.24
N ASN A 124 -3.71 6.13 -24.92
CA ASN A 124 -3.55 5.74 -23.51
C ASN A 124 -2.54 6.62 -22.77
N ALA A 125 -1.52 7.16 -23.43
CA ALA A 125 -0.63 8.15 -22.81
C ALA A 125 -1.42 9.39 -22.35
N ALA A 126 -2.32 9.90 -23.19
CA ALA A 126 -3.23 10.99 -22.81
C ALA A 126 -4.18 10.58 -21.68
N LEU A 127 -4.80 9.40 -21.76
CA LEU A 127 -5.72 8.91 -20.73
C LEU A 127 -5.03 8.64 -19.39
N MET A 128 -3.75 8.23 -19.39
CA MET A 128 -2.95 8.08 -18.17
C MET A 128 -2.69 9.45 -17.53
N ALA A 129 -2.29 10.43 -18.33
CA ALA A 129 -2.11 11.81 -17.85
C ALA A 129 -3.42 12.39 -17.29
N LEU A 130 -4.54 12.19 -17.98
CA LEU A 130 -5.87 12.60 -17.52
C LEU A 130 -6.29 11.88 -16.23
N GLN A 131 -5.94 10.60 -16.06
CA GLN A 131 -6.20 9.86 -14.81
C GLN A 131 -5.38 10.38 -13.64
N ILE A 132 -4.11 10.75 -13.87
CA ILE A 132 -3.27 11.40 -12.87
C ILE A 132 -3.91 12.72 -12.43
N LEU A 133 -4.41 13.55 -13.36
CA LEU A 133 -5.15 14.76 -13.02
C LEU A 133 -6.46 14.45 -12.27
N ALA A 134 -7.22 13.45 -12.73
CA ALA A 134 -8.49 13.03 -12.14
C ALA A 134 -8.38 12.55 -10.68
N ALA A 135 -7.20 12.09 -10.26
CA ALA A 135 -6.97 11.72 -8.86
C ALA A 135 -7.14 12.92 -7.91
N PHE A 136 -6.95 14.15 -8.40
CA PHE A 136 -7.00 15.37 -7.62
C PHE A 136 -8.03 16.39 -8.12
N ASP A 137 -8.66 16.15 -9.28
CA ASP A 137 -9.62 17.05 -9.92
C ASP A 137 -10.94 16.33 -10.21
N PRO A 138 -12.01 16.59 -9.43
CA PRO A 138 -13.32 15.97 -9.61
C PRO A 138 -13.95 16.22 -10.99
N ALA A 139 -13.69 17.37 -11.61
CA ALA A 139 -14.23 17.68 -12.93
C ALA A 139 -13.58 16.80 -14.01
N VAL A 140 -12.26 16.63 -13.95
CA VAL A 140 -11.53 15.70 -14.84
C VAL A 140 -11.95 14.26 -14.56
N LYS A 141 -12.11 13.88 -13.29
CA LYS A 141 -12.58 12.55 -12.89
C LYS A 141 -13.93 12.20 -13.53
N ARG A 142 -14.88 13.13 -13.51
CA ARG A 142 -16.19 12.95 -14.15
C ARG A 142 -16.04 12.71 -15.65
N LYS A 143 -15.28 13.55 -16.37
CA LYS A 143 -15.02 13.36 -17.80
C LYS A 143 -14.41 12.00 -18.13
N VAL A 144 -13.47 11.51 -17.29
CA VAL A 144 -12.85 10.18 -17.47
C VAL A 144 -13.87 9.06 -17.27
N MET A 145 -14.74 9.17 -16.27
CA MET A 145 -15.80 8.20 -16.03
C MET A 145 -16.85 8.19 -17.15
N ASP A 146 -17.26 9.37 -17.63
CA ASP A 146 -18.20 9.51 -18.74
C ASP A 146 -17.62 8.89 -20.03
N TYR A 147 -16.33 9.12 -20.29
CA TYR A 147 -15.65 8.45 -21.40
C TYR A 147 -15.67 6.92 -21.27
N ARG A 148 -15.37 6.38 -20.09
CA ARG A 148 -15.44 4.92 -19.85
C ARG A 148 -16.86 4.38 -20.00
N GLN A 149 -17.87 5.13 -19.57
CA GLN A 149 -19.26 4.74 -19.76
C GLN A 149 -19.61 4.70 -21.25
N SER A 150 -19.19 5.70 -22.03
CA SER A 150 -19.42 5.72 -23.48
C SER A 150 -18.79 4.51 -24.20
N LEU A 151 -17.67 3.98 -23.70
CA LEU A 151 -17.07 2.75 -24.26
C LEU A 151 -17.92 1.51 -23.96
N ARG A 152 -18.48 1.41 -22.75
CA ARG A 152 -19.39 0.32 -22.38
C ARG A 152 -20.65 0.37 -23.22
N ASP A 153 -21.22 1.55 -23.39
CA ASP A 153 -22.44 1.75 -24.18
C ASP A 153 -22.20 1.33 -25.64
N LYS A 154 -21.04 1.66 -26.22
CA LYS A 154 -20.66 1.20 -27.57
C LYS A 154 -20.55 -0.31 -27.68
N VAL A 155 -19.96 -0.99 -26.69
CA VAL A 155 -19.86 -2.46 -26.69
C VAL A 155 -21.25 -3.09 -26.56
N ASN A 156 -22.10 -2.55 -25.68
CA ASN A 156 -23.46 -3.02 -25.50
C ASN A 156 -24.29 -2.84 -26.78
N GLN A 157 -24.17 -1.70 -27.45
CA GLN A 157 -24.82 -1.45 -28.74
C GLN A 157 -24.31 -2.42 -29.80
N ALA A 158 -22.99 -2.60 -29.93
CA ALA A 158 -22.42 -3.55 -30.89
C ALA A 158 -22.91 -4.99 -30.67
N ASN A 159 -23.12 -5.39 -29.42
CA ASN A 159 -23.73 -6.69 -29.11
C ASN A 159 -25.22 -6.73 -29.48
N GLN A 160 -25.97 -5.64 -29.26
CA GLN A 160 -27.38 -5.56 -29.67
C GLN A 160 -27.51 -5.71 -31.18
N ASP A 161 -26.73 -4.92 -31.94
CA ASP A 161 -26.71 -4.97 -33.41
C ASP A 161 -26.36 -6.38 -33.90
N LEU A 162 -25.34 -7.02 -33.31
CA LEU A 162 -24.95 -8.40 -33.62
C LEU A 162 -26.10 -9.40 -33.42
N TYR A 163 -26.87 -9.28 -32.34
CA TYR A 163 -27.98 -10.20 -32.05
C TYR A 163 -29.28 -9.86 -32.81
N GLU A 164 -29.38 -8.65 -33.36
CA GLU A 164 -30.45 -8.29 -34.29
C GLU A 164 -30.18 -8.87 -35.68
N GLU A 165 -28.91 -8.90 -36.10
CA GLU A 165 -28.48 -9.53 -37.36
C GLU A 165 -28.53 -11.07 -37.30
N ASP A 166 -28.05 -11.67 -36.22
CA ASP A 166 -28.08 -13.13 -36.02
C ASP A 166 -28.53 -13.49 -34.58
N PRO A 167 -29.83 -13.76 -34.37
CA PRO A 167 -30.36 -14.12 -33.07
C PRO A 167 -29.79 -15.40 -32.46
N GLU A 168 -29.22 -16.33 -33.26
CA GLU A 168 -28.66 -17.60 -32.77
C GLU A 168 -27.33 -17.40 -32.03
N LEU A 169 -26.60 -16.32 -32.30
CA LEU A 169 -25.35 -15.97 -31.62
C LEU A 169 -25.55 -15.48 -30.19
N ARG A 170 -26.80 -15.23 -29.77
CA ARG A 170 -27.10 -14.71 -28.44
C ARG A 170 -26.73 -15.77 -27.38
N PRO A 171 -25.81 -15.47 -26.44
CA PRO A 171 -25.35 -16.45 -25.47
C PRO A 171 -26.51 -16.91 -24.56
N ALA A 172 -26.54 -18.21 -24.25
CA ALA A 172 -27.56 -18.85 -23.41
C ALA A 172 -27.56 -18.38 -21.94
N MET A 173 -26.64 -17.51 -21.54
CA MET A 173 -26.50 -16.95 -20.18
C MET A 173 -27.64 -16.00 -19.76
N ARG A 174 -28.86 -16.18 -20.28
CA ARG A 174 -30.04 -15.40 -19.87
C ARG A 174 -30.48 -15.65 -18.41
N GLU A 175 -29.97 -16.67 -17.72
CA GLU A 175 -30.33 -16.93 -16.31
C GLU A 175 -29.33 -16.44 -15.25
N LEU A 176 -28.12 -16.03 -15.62
CA LEU A 176 -27.12 -15.51 -14.66
C LEU A 176 -27.05 -13.97 -14.58
N GLY A 177 -27.91 -13.26 -15.32
CA GLY A 177 -27.72 -11.82 -15.53
C GLY A 177 -28.94 -10.91 -15.34
N ALA A 178 -30.17 -11.44 -15.18
CA ALA A 178 -31.35 -10.58 -15.02
C ALA A 178 -31.39 -9.85 -13.65
N GLN A 179 -30.63 -10.32 -12.65
CA GLN A 179 -30.37 -9.58 -11.40
C GLN A 179 -29.03 -8.81 -11.40
N GLY A 180 -28.21 -8.96 -12.45
CA GLY A 180 -26.88 -8.33 -12.55
C GLY A 180 -26.78 -7.19 -13.57
N ALA A 181 -27.66 -7.15 -14.58
CA ALA A 181 -27.56 -6.23 -15.72
C ALA A 181 -28.72 -5.22 -15.82
N ALA A 182 -29.78 -5.36 -15.02
CA ALA A 182 -30.75 -4.29 -14.80
C ALA A 182 -30.15 -3.31 -13.79
N GLY A 183 -29.45 -2.30 -14.31
CA GLY A 183 -29.16 -1.03 -13.65
C GLY A 183 -29.13 -1.06 -12.12
N ARG A 184 -28.03 -1.56 -11.53
CA ARG A 184 -27.40 -0.69 -10.53
C ARG A 184 -26.83 0.47 -11.34
N VAL A 185 -27.70 1.44 -11.61
CA VAL A 185 -27.27 2.82 -11.44
C VAL A 185 -26.63 2.78 -10.07
N ILE A 186 -25.29 2.70 -10.03
CA ILE A 186 -24.59 3.19 -8.87
C ILE A 186 -25.07 4.64 -8.90
N GLU A 187 -26.11 4.93 -8.12
CA GLU A 187 -26.35 6.31 -7.71
C GLU A 187 -24.96 6.74 -7.32
N VAL A 188 -24.44 7.70 -8.09
CA VAL A 188 -23.25 8.42 -7.68
C VAL A 188 -23.69 8.99 -6.35
N ARG A 189 -23.43 8.25 -5.27
CA ARG A 189 -23.58 8.72 -3.90
C ARG A 189 -22.90 10.08 -3.97
N GLU A 190 -23.67 11.07 -3.53
CA GLU A 190 -23.37 12.51 -3.59
C GLU A 190 -21.89 12.81 -3.71
N PRO A 191 -21.51 13.82 -4.52
CA PRO A 191 -20.12 14.10 -4.90
C PRO A 191 -19.21 13.85 -3.71
N ILE A 192 -18.19 12.99 -3.92
CA ILE A 192 -17.09 12.84 -2.97
C ILE A 192 -16.78 14.25 -2.50
N ARG A 193 -17.07 14.49 -1.23
CA ARG A 193 -17.01 15.80 -0.61
C ARG A 193 -15.69 16.43 -1.04
N GLU A 194 -15.72 17.74 -1.26
CA GLU A 194 -14.52 18.57 -1.15
C GLU A 194 -13.60 17.99 -0.07
N CYS A 195 -12.29 18.09 -0.24
CA CYS A 195 -11.32 17.91 0.85
C CYS A 195 -11.53 18.99 1.93
N VAL A 196 -12.72 19.03 2.51
CA VAL A 196 -12.93 19.25 3.92
C VAL A 196 -12.39 17.98 4.57
N ALA A 197 -11.44 18.13 5.49
CA ALA A 197 -10.92 17.03 6.30
C ALA A 197 -12.08 16.08 6.66
N PRO A 198 -11.95 14.75 6.44
CA PRO A 198 -13.05 13.84 6.67
C PRO A 198 -13.58 14.07 8.08
N ALA A 199 -14.90 14.21 8.21
CA ALA A 199 -15.53 14.07 9.52
C ALA A 199 -14.96 12.79 10.14
N PRO A 200 -14.49 12.83 11.41
CA PRO A 200 -13.72 11.73 11.97
C PRO A 200 -14.52 10.44 11.78
N SER A 201 -13.97 9.54 10.98
CA SER A 201 -14.55 8.21 10.80
C SER A 201 -14.65 7.58 12.18
N PRO A 202 -15.73 6.82 12.49
CA PRO A 202 -15.93 6.30 13.84
C PRO A 202 -14.67 5.54 14.26
N ARG A 203 -14.06 6.00 15.34
CA ARG A 203 -12.80 5.50 15.89
C ARG A 203 -12.87 4.01 16.17
N ARG A 204 -14.07 3.50 16.46
CA ARG A 204 -14.39 2.09 16.65
C ARG A 204 -15.09 1.54 15.41
N ALA A 205 -14.58 0.43 14.90
CA ALA A 205 -15.16 -0.29 13.77
C ALA A 205 -15.28 -1.77 14.10
N ARG A 206 -16.47 -2.34 13.93
CA ARG A 206 -16.72 -3.75 14.20
C ARG A 206 -16.03 -4.63 13.16
N ILE A 207 -15.33 -5.66 13.61
CA ILE A 207 -14.65 -6.61 12.73
C ILE A 207 -15.02 -8.05 13.08
N ASP A 208 -15.26 -8.86 12.06
CA ASP A 208 -15.41 -10.30 12.25
C ASP A 208 -14.02 -10.96 12.24
N LEU A 209 -13.77 -11.85 13.21
CA LEU A 209 -12.51 -12.59 13.32
C LEU A 209 -12.37 -13.68 12.27
N LEU A 210 -13.48 -14.18 11.72
CA LEU A 210 -13.55 -15.28 10.76
C LEU A 210 -13.68 -14.76 9.33
N ASP A 211 -14.36 -13.63 9.13
CA ASP A 211 -14.55 -13.01 7.81
C ASP A 211 -14.34 -11.48 7.87
N PRO A 212 -13.08 -11.02 8.00
CA PRO A 212 -12.81 -9.60 8.15
C PRO A 212 -13.12 -8.80 6.88
N ASP A 213 -13.82 -7.67 7.06
CA ASP A 213 -14.15 -6.72 5.99
C ASP A 213 -12.86 -6.15 5.31
N PRO A 214 -12.68 -6.36 3.99
CA PRO A 214 -11.53 -5.84 3.25
C PRO A 214 -11.37 -4.32 3.33
N ASP A 215 -12.47 -3.55 3.33
CA ASP A 215 -12.40 -2.08 3.37
C ASP A 215 -11.88 -1.59 4.72
N LEU A 216 -12.19 -2.32 5.80
CA LEU A 216 -11.69 -2.02 7.14
C LEU A 216 -10.20 -2.34 7.29
N PHE A 217 -9.71 -3.37 6.61
CA PHE A 217 -8.29 -3.70 6.55
C PHE A 217 -7.48 -2.62 5.83
N GLU A 218 -7.98 -2.14 4.69
CA GLU A 218 -7.38 -1.02 3.97
C GLU A 218 -7.34 0.24 4.84
N ARG A 219 -8.44 0.56 5.53
CA ARG A 219 -8.48 1.68 6.49
C ARG A 219 -7.46 1.51 7.63
N ALA A 220 -7.35 0.32 8.22
CA ALA A 220 -6.39 0.06 9.29
C ALA A 220 -4.93 0.17 8.80
N LYS A 221 -4.68 -0.31 7.58
CA LYS A 221 -3.39 -0.16 6.90
C LYS A 221 -3.04 1.31 6.70
N ASP A 222 -3.99 2.12 6.20
CA ASP A 222 -3.76 3.56 5.98
C ASP A 222 -3.43 4.29 7.28
N VAL A 223 -4.16 4.01 8.38
CA VAL A 223 -3.86 4.57 9.71
C VAL A 223 -2.45 4.20 10.19
N LEU A 224 -2.04 2.93 10.02
CA LEU A 224 -0.69 2.49 10.40
C LEU A 224 0.39 3.13 9.52
N ILE A 225 0.14 3.23 8.22
CA ILE A 225 1.04 3.87 7.26
C ILE A 225 1.19 5.36 7.59
N ASP A 226 0.14 6.04 8.03
CA ASP A 226 0.19 7.45 8.44
C ASP A 226 0.83 7.66 9.82
N GLY A 227 1.23 6.56 10.50
CA GLY A 227 1.87 6.60 11.81
C GLY A 227 0.88 6.83 12.96
N GLY A 228 -0.36 6.40 12.78
CA GLY A 228 -1.37 6.28 13.82
C GLY A 228 -1.28 4.96 14.59
N ILE A 229 -2.01 4.89 15.71
CA ILE A 229 -2.12 3.73 16.58
C ILE A 229 -3.41 2.97 16.27
N VAL A 230 -3.29 1.68 15.97
CA VAL A 230 -4.43 0.79 15.77
C VAL A 230 -4.52 -0.20 16.93
N ALA A 231 -5.66 -0.21 17.62
CA ALA A 231 -5.99 -1.29 18.54
C ALA A 231 -6.56 -2.47 17.75
N LEU A 232 -5.89 -3.62 17.83
CA LEU A 232 -6.27 -4.84 17.10
C LEU A 232 -6.39 -6.05 18.02
N PRO A 233 -7.31 -6.98 17.73
CA PRO A 233 -7.44 -8.22 18.49
C PRO A 233 -6.28 -9.16 18.19
N THR A 234 -5.81 -9.90 19.20
CA THR A 234 -4.87 -11.01 19.03
C THR A 234 -5.43 -12.28 19.65
N ASP A 235 -4.75 -13.40 19.47
CA ASP A 235 -5.03 -14.69 20.13
C ASP A 235 -4.77 -14.70 21.65
N THR A 236 -4.45 -13.54 22.24
CA THR A 236 -4.19 -13.40 23.68
C THR A 236 -5.01 -12.27 24.30
N VAL A 237 -4.73 -11.03 23.91
CA VAL A 237 -5.39 -9.81 24.41
C VAL A 237 -5.46 -8.79 23.27
N TYR A 238 -6.19 -7.68 23.45
CA TYR A 238 -6.06 -6.58 22.50
C TYR A 238 -4.66 -5.97 22.56
N GLY A 239 -4.13 -5.66 21.39
CA GLY A 239 -2.83 -5.01 21.24
C GLY A 239 -2.97 -3.62 20.65
N LEU A 240 -2.23 -2.65 21.19
CA LEU A 240 -1.98 -1.37 20.52
C LEU A 240 -0.80 -1.56 19.58
N ALA A 241 -1.03 -1.33 18.29
CA ALA A 241 -0.10 -1.60 17.22
C ALA A 241 0.25 -0.32 16.45
N VAL A 242 1.52 -0.24 16.04
CA VAL A 242 2.04 0.79 15.14
C VAL A 242 3.00 0.15 14.13
N ASP A 243 3.23 0.80 12.99
CA ASP A 243 4.28 0.39 12.05
C ASP A 243 5.65 0.51 12.74
N ALA A 244 6.33 -0.62 12.96
CA ALA A 244 7.61 -0.65 13.64
C ALA A 244 8.72 0.05 12.85
N SER A 245 8.54 0.21 11.53
CA SER A 245 9.49 0.92 10.66
C SER A 245 9.43 2.44 10.79
N ARG A 246 8.46 2.99 11.54
CA ARG A 246 8.29 4.42 11.75
C ARG A 246 8.66 4.83 13.19
N PRO A 247 9.81 5.49 13.42
CA PRO A 247 10.24 5.91 14.75
C PRO A 247 9.19 6.76 15.49
N GLN A 248 8.59 7.73 14.79
CA GLN A 248 7.57 8.62 15.34
C GLN A 248 6.32 7.88 15.82
N ALA A 249 5.93 6.80 15.13
CA ALA A 249 4.76 6.01 15.53
C ALA A 249 5.07 5.17 16.78
N VAL A 250 6.30 4.63 16.86
CA VAL A 250 6.78 3.92 18.04
C VAL A 250 6.86 4.84 19.26
N GLU A 251 7.36 6.06 19.10
CA GLU A 251 7.36 7.08 20.17
C GLU A 251 5.95 7.40 20.66
N LYS A 252 4.99 7.57 19.74
CA LYS A 252 3.56 7.74 20.10
C LYS A 252 3.03 6.56 20.91
N LEU A 253 3.41 5.32 20.56
CA LEU A 253 3.01 4.12 21.30
C LEU A 253 3.58 4.10 22.72
N PHE A 254 4.84 4.53 22.92
CA PHE A 254 5.42 4.69 24.26
C PHE A 254 4.71 5.77 25.07
N ALA A 255 4.43 6.92 24.45
CA ALA A 255 3.73 8.04 25.08
C ALA A 255 2.29 7.66 25.49
N ALA A 256 1.54 7.02 24.60
CA ALA A 256 0.18 6.55 24.85
C ALA A 256 0.10 5.57 26.03
N LYS A 257 1.16 4.80 26.25
CA LYS A 257 1.22 3.80 27.33
C LYS A 257 1.94 4.28 28.60
N ASN A 258 2.38 5.55 28.63
CA ASN A 258 3.24 6.12 29.66
C ASN A 258 4.39 5.16 30.05
N ARG A 259 5.05 4.60 29.04
CA ARG A 259 6.02 3.52 29.20
C ARG A 259 7.43 4.07 29.06
N ASP A 260 8.35 3.55 29.89
CA ASP A 260 9.78 3.84 29.76
C ASP A 260 10.30 3.41 28.38
N THR A 261 10.89 4.36 27.64
CA THR A 261 11.46 4.17 26.30
C THR A 261 12.61 3.17 26.27
N LYS A 262 13.16 2.81 27.43
CA LYS A 262 14.18 1.76 27.56
C LYS A 262 13.62 0.34 27.49
N LYS A 263 12.31 0.14 27.68
CA LYS A 263 11.68 -1.20 27.66
C LYS A 263 11.36 -1.63 26.24
N ALA A 264 11.93 -2.75 25.80
CA ALA A 264 11.63 -3.31 24.48
C ALA A 264 10.14 -3.63 24.27
N ILE A 265 9.68 -3.42 23.04
CA ILE A 265 8.36 -3.78 22.52
C ILE A 265 8.52 -4.99 21.59
N ALA A 266 7.59 -5.94 21.70
CA ALA A 266 7.59 -7.11 20.82
C ALA A 266 7.08 -6.74 19.42
N LEU A 267 7.68 -7.35 18.40
CA LEU A 267 7.26 -7.22 17.02
C LEU A 267 6.36 -8.40 16.62
N LEU A 268 5.23 -8.10 16.02
CA LEU A 268 4.44 -9.09 15.29
C LEU A 268 4.92 -9.14 13.84
N ILE A 269 5.04 -10.35 13.31
CA ILE A 269 5.50 -10.62 11.95
C ILE A 269 4.54 -11.56 11.22
N SER A 270 4.54 -11.51 9.88
CA SER A 270 3.65 -12.33 9.05
C SER A 270 4.23 -13.69 8.68
N SER A 271 5.55 -13.86 8.67
CA SER A 271 6.20 -15.04 8.11
C SER A 271 7.67 -15.21 8.53
N ARG A 272 8.25 -16.38 8.27
CA ARG A 272 9.67 -16.69 8.58
C ARG A 272 10.64 -15.84 7.77
N GLU A 273 10.30 -15.54 6.52
CA GLU A 273 11.12 -14.66 5.67
C GLU A 273 11.22 -13.25 6.24
N MET A 274 10.20 -12.80 6.98
CA MET A 274 10.26 -11.53 7.72
C MET A 274 11.20 -11.64 8.92
N LEU A 275 11.17 -12.76 9.65
CA LEU A 275 12.06 -13.01 10.79
C LEU A 275 13.54 -12.97 10.40
N GLU A 276 13.90 -13.58 9.27
CA GLU A 276 15.27 -13.61 8.73
C GLU A 276 15.83 -12.21 8.43
N ARG A 277 14.95 -11.23 8.17
CA ARG A 277 15.35 -9.82 7.97
C ARG A 277 15.56 -9.07 9.29
N ILE A 278 15.06 -9.60 10.41
CA ILE A 278 15.07 -8.95 11.73
C ILE A 278 16.17 -9.56 12.61
N ALA A 279 16.18 -10.88 12.73
CA ALA A 279 17.08 -11.62 13.60
C ALA A 279 18.42 -11.88 12.91
N SER A 280 19.52 -11.62 13.61
CA SER A 280 20.88 -11.86 13.09
C SER A 280 21.37 -13.28 13.35
N GLU A 281 20.82 -13.94 14.38
CA GLU A 281 21.17 -15.30 14.77
C GLU A 281 19.87 -16.09 15.01
N MET A 282 19.80 -17.30 14.46
CA MET A 282 18.69 -18.24 14.66
C MET A 282 19.25 -19.58 15.16
N PRO A 283 19.16 -19.89 16.47
CA PRO A 283 19.62 -21.17 16.99
C PRO A 283 18.78 -22.33 16.43
N GLU A 284 19.42 -23.35 15.84
CA GLU A 284 18.71 -24.54 15.32
C GLU A 284 17.87 -25.24 16.39
N ALA A 285 18.34 -25.23 17.64
CA ALA A 285 17.64 -25.80 18.79
C ALA A 285 16.27 -25.14 19.09
N LEU A 286 16.00 -23.96 18.53
CA LEU A 286 14.73 -23.25 18.69
C LEU A 286 13.64 -23.77 17.73
N GLU A 287 14.04 -24.40 16.62
CA GLU A 287 13.15 -24.78 15.51
C GLU A 287 11.93 -25.62 15.94
N PRO A 288 12.07 -26.66 16.80
CA PRO A 288 10.93 -27.46 17.24
C PRO A 288 9.86 -26.65 18.00
N ALA A 289 10.27 -25.59 18.70
CA ALA A 289 9.32 -24.71 19.39
C ALA A 289 8.60 -23.78 18.40
N LEU A 290 9.30 -23.28 17.37
CA LEU A 290 8.68 -22.44 16.34
C LEU A 290 7.65 -23.23 15.54
N GLU A 291 7.99 -24.44 15.08
CA GLU A 291 7.07 -25.30 14.32
C GLU A 291 5.81 -25.64 15.10
N ARG A 292 5.95 -25.84 16.42
CA ARG A 292 4.83 -26.25 17.28
C ARG A 292 3.95 -25.10 17.74
N PHE A 293 4.55 -23.94 18.04
CA PHE A 293 3.85 -22.85 18.72
C PHE A 293 3.60 -21.62 17.84
N TRP A 294 4.17 -21.55 16.63
CA TRP A 294 3.85 -20.51 15.64
C TRP A 294 3.03 -21.05 14.46
N PRO A 295 2.01 -20.31 13.98
CA PRO A 295 1.40 -19.12 14.59
C PRO A 295 0.79 -19.42 15.97
N GLY A 296 0.96 -18.50 16.94
CA GLY A 296 0.43 -18.71 18.29
C GLY A 296 1.02 -17.81 19.36
N PRO A 297 0.79 -18.15 20.64
CA PRO A 297 1.07 -17.26 21.76
C PRO A 297 2.48 -17.43 22.35
N LEU A 298 3.46 -17.76 21.51
CA LEU A 298 4.88 -17.77 21.87
C LEU A 298 5.55 -16.52 21.31
N THR A 299 6.23 -15.76 22.16
CA THR A 299 7.12 -14.66 21.78
C THR A 299 8.55 -15.11 22.04
N VAL A 300 9.41 -15.00 21.04
CA VAL A 300 10.82 -15.39 21.17
C VAL A 300 11.71 -14.17 21.08
N VAL A 301 12.59 -13.99 22.06
CA VAL A 301 13.61 -12.95 22.07
C VAL A 301 14.87 -13.48 21.40
N LEU A 302 15.29 -12.79 20.33
CA LEU A 302 16.43 -13.15 19.50
C LEU A 302 17.38 -11.97 19.40
N LYS A 303 18.65 -12.24 19.08
CA LYS A 303 19.57 -11.17 18.67
C LYS A 303 19.12 -10.59 17.33
N LYS A 304 19.15 -9.27 17.21
CA LYS A 304 18.78 -8.55 15.99
C LYS A 304 19.98 -7.89 15.33
N PHE A 305 19.82 -7.56 14.05
CA PHE A 305 20.73 -6.63 13.40
C PHE A 305 20.74 -5.28 14.14
N THR A 306 21.93 -4.74 14.42
CA THR A 306 22.15 -3.53 15.25
C THR A 306 21.35 -2.28 14.81
N ARG A 307 20.89 -2.25 13.55
CA ARG A 307 20.10 -1.16 12.96
C ARG A 307 18.60 -1.43 12.92
N ALA A 308 18.15 -2.68 13.05
CA ALA A 308 16.74 -3.03 12.94
C ALA A 308 15.96 -2.52 14.17
N PHE A 309 14.85 -1.81 13.93
CA PHE A 309 13.81 -1.45 14.91
C PHE A 309 14.34 -0.89 16.24
N ARG A 310 15.39 -0.05 16.19
CA ARG A 310 16.04 0.52 17.39
C ARG A 310 15.05 1.25 18.30
N ASP A 311 14.06 1.92 17.71
CA ASP A 311 13.06 2.67 18.46
C ASP A 311 12.11 1.75 19.24
N ALA A 312 11.79 0.58 18.69
CA ALA A 312 10.93 -0.40 19.38
C ALA A 312 11.72 -1.29 20.34
N ALA A 313 12.97 -1.58 20.01
CA ALA A 313 13.87 -2.43 20.78
C ALA A 313 15.28 -1.80 20.83
N PRO A 314 15.59 -0.99 21.86
CA PRO A 314 16.84 -0.22 21.92
C PRO A 314 18.09 -1.09 22.15
N GLY A 315 17.94 -2.30 22.70
CA GLY A 315 19.04 -3.24 22.91
C GLY A 315 19.43 -4.03 21.66
N ASP A 316 20.29 -5.04 21.85
CA ASP A 316 20.75 -5.95 20.78
C ASP A 316 19.79 -7.12 20.53
N THR A 317 18.71 -7.20 21.31
CA THR A 317 17.69 -8.24 21.20
C THR A 317 16.32 -7.68 20.86
N VAL A 318 15.46 -8.51 20.29
CA VAL A 318 14.07 -8.17 19.97
C VAL A 318 13.17 -9.37 20.19
N GLY A 319 12.01 -9.13 20.83
CA GLY A 319 10.95 -10.12 20.95
C GLY A 319 10.13 -10.16 19.66
N VAL A 320 9.93 -11.35 19.09
CA VAL A 320 9.20 -11.55 17.84
C VAL A 320 8.11 -12.61 18.02
N ARG A 321 6.98 -12.47 17.34
CA ARG A 321 5.85 -13.43 17.37
C ARG A 321 5.09 -13.44 16.05
N ILE A 322 4.67 -14.63 15.60
CA ILE A 322 3.61 -14.78 14.58
C ILE A 322 2.28 -15.04 15.31
N PRO A 323 1.33 -14.10 15.36
CA PRO A 323 0.07 -14.26 16.09
C PRO A 323 -0.88 -15.25 15.40
N ARG A 324 -1.65 -16.02 16.18
CA ARG A 324 -2.72 -16.89 15.65
C ARG A 324 -4.06 -16.16 15.62
N CYS A 325 -4.09 -15.01 14.97
CA CYS A 325 -5.30 -14.23 14.79
C CYS A 325 -5.42 -13.82 13.33
N ALA A 326 -6.53 -14.15 12.67
CA ALA A 326 -6.73 -13.86 11.24
C ALA A 326 -6.68 -12.35 10.96
N VAL A 327 -7.22 -11.52 11.86
CA VAL A 327 -7.16 -10.05 11.77
C VAL A 327 -5.71 -9.55 11.85
N ALA A 328 -4.99 -9.91 12.92
CA ALA A 328 -3.61 -9.46 13.11
C ALA A 328 -2.69 -9.95 11.98
N LEU A 329 -2.80 -11.23 11.61
CA LEU A 329 -1.97 -11.85 10.58
C LEU A 329 -2.31 -11.32 9.18
N GLY A 330 -3.59 -11.08 8.91
CA GLY A 330 -4.04 -10.51 7.65
C GLY A 330 -3.56 -9.07 7.47
N LEU A 331 -3.62 -8.25 8.53
CA LEU A 331 -3.06 -6.89 8.50
C LEU A 331 -1.54 -6.90 8.34
N LEU A 332 -0.81 -7.81 9.00
CA LEU A 332 0.64 -7.98 8.82
C LEU A 332 1.02 -8.37 7.39
N ARG A 333 0.25 -9.27 6.77
CA ARG A 333 0.44 -9.66 5.35
C ARG A 333 0.17 -8.49 4.41
N LEU A 334 -0.90 -7.74 4.64
CA LEU A 334 -1.25 -6.57 3.85
C LEU A 334 -0.19 -5.46 3.97
N MET A 335 0.29 -5.20 5.18
CA MET A 335 1.34 -4.23 5.46
C MET A 335 2.70 -4.65 4.89
N SER A 336 2.98 -5.96 4.80
CA SER A 336 4.31 -6.51 4.48
C SER A 336 5.44 -5.94 5.35
N ARG A 337 5.10 -5.46 6.54
CA ARG A 337 5.98 -4.81 7.53
C ARG A 337 5.65 -5.32 8.93
N PRO A 338 6.64 -5.42 9.84
CA PRO A 338 6.38 -5.79 11.22
C PRO A 338 5.63 -4.68 11.96
N LEU A 339 4.74 -5.08 12.86
CA LEU A 339 4.03 -4.17 13.75
C LEU A 339 4.63 -4.24 15.14
N ALA A 340 4.94 -3.09 15.74
CA ALA A 340 5.33 -3.03 17.14
C ALA A 340 4.05 -3.04 17.98
N VAL A 341 3.89 -4.05 18.83
CA VAL A 341 2.63 -4.28 19.56
C VAL A 341 2.87 -4.42 21.05
N THR A 342 2.05 -3.71 21.83
CA THR A 342 1.98 -3.89 23.27
C THR A 342 0.55 -4.24 23.67
N SER A 343 0.37 -4.95 24.79
CA SER A 343 -0.97 -5.15 25.36
C SER A 343 -1.65 -3.82 25.62
N ALA A 344 -2.94 -3.72 25.31
CA ALA A 344 -3.73 -2.50 25.47
C ALA A 344 -4.12 -2.27 26.95
N ASN A 345 -3.16 -1.85 27.77
CA ASN A 345 -3.35 -1.43 29.17
C ASN A 345 -2.45 -0.24 29.50
N LEU A 346 -2.79 0.56 30.51
CA LEU A 346 -1.78 1.44 31.10
C LEU A 346 -0.68 0.57 31.74
N SER A 347 0.53 1.10 31.86
CA SER A 347 1.65 0.34 32.43
C SER A 347 1.27 -0.20 33.82
N ASP A 348 1.49 -1.51 34.03
CA ASP A 348 1.20 -2.26 35.27
C ASP A 348 -0.29 -2.52 35.59
N GLU A 349 -1.22 -2.27 34.66
CA GLU A 349 -2.64 -2.65 34.74
C GLU A 349 -2.99 -3.92 33.93
N ASP A 350 -4.19 -4.47 34.16
CA ASP A 350 -4.71 -5.59 33.38
C ASP A 350 -4.98 -5.20 31.90
N PRO A 351 -4.58 -6.03 30.92
CA PRO A 351 -4.88 -5.83 29.50
C PRO A 351 -6.37 -5.67 29.22
N ALA A 352 -6.74 -4.66 28.42
CA ALA A 352 -8.08 -4.51 27.91
C ALA A 352 -8.48 -5.72 27.04
N ARG A 353 -9.74 -6.14 27.20
CA ARG A 353 -10.30 -7.33 26.55
C ARG A 353 -11.47 -7.02 25.63
N ASP A 354 -11.93 -5.78 25.62
CA ASP A 354 -13.00 -5.27 24.77
C ASP A 354 -12.65 -3.85 24.29
N ALA A 355 -13.30 -3.44 23.21
CA ALA A 355 -13.09 -2.13 22.59
C ALA A 355 -13.53 -0.97 23.50
N GLU A 356 -14.52 -1.17 24.37
CA GLU A 356 -15.05 -0.14 25.26
C GLU A 356 -14.03 0.26 26.35
N THR A 357 -13.33 -0.74 26.90
CA THR A 357 -12.24 -0.51 27.86
C THR A 357 -11.07 0.21 27.20
N ILE A 358 -10.74 -0.13 25.95
CA ILE A 358 -9.67 0.54 25.19
C ILE A 358 -10.04 2.01 24.96
N GLU A 359 -11.27 2.27 24.51
CA GLU A 359 -11.78 3.61 24.24
C GLU A 359 -11.81 4.46 25.52
N ARG A 360 -12.24 3.90 26.65
CA ARG A 360 -12.22 4.58 27.96
C ARG A 360 -10.81 4.87 28.46
N THR A 361 -9.88 3.94 28.25
CA THR A 361 -8.53 4.03 28.83
C THR A 361 -7.61 4.92 28.02
N PHE A 362 -7.63 4.77 26.69
CA PHE A 362 -6.68 5.46 25.82
C PHE A 362 -7.31 6.65 25.10
N GLY A 363 -8.64 6.76 25.05
CA GLY A 363 -9.36 7.88 24.46
C GLY A 363 -8.72 8.32 23.14
N ASP A 364 -8.36 9.60 23.06
CA ASP A 364 -7.74 10.27 21.92
C ASP A 364 -6.38 9.76 21.45
N ALA A 365 -5.72 8.88 22.21
CA ALA A 365 -4.42 8.33 21.83
C ALA A 365 -4.48 7.21 20.77
N VAL A 366 -5.63 6.58 20.52
CA VAL A 366 -5.74 5.41 19.60
C VAL A 366 -6.53 5.76 18.34
N ASP A 367 -5.92 5.91 17.18
CA ASP A 367 -6.60 6.40 15.98
C ASP A 367 -7.69 5.47 15.41
N LEU A 368 -7.58 4.16 15.64
CA LEU A 368 -8.57 3.17 15.21
C LEU A 368 -8.66 1.96 16.17
N ILE A 369 -9.86 1.49 16.45
CA ILE A 369 -10.14 0.29 17.23
C ILE A 369 -10.90 -0.72 16.35
N LEU A 370 -10.26 -1.87 16.10
CA LEU A 370 -10.85 -3.01 15.40
C LEU A 370 -11.61 -3.87 16.42
N ASP A 371 -12.90 -3.59 16.60
CA ASP A 371 -13.74 -4.21 17.61
C ASP A 371 -14.25 -5.59 17.17
N ALA A 372 -13.58 -6.63 17.66
CA ALA A 372 -13.98 -8.03 17.51
C ALA A 372 -14.91 -8.52 18.64
N GLY A 373 -15.42 -7.61 19.48
CA GLY A 373 -16.12 -7.95 20.71
C GLY A 373 -15.18 -8.36 21.85
N PRO A 374 -15.73 -8.84 22.98
CA PRO A 374 -14.96 -9.27 24.13
C PRO A 374 -14.17 -10.55 23.84
N LEU A 375 -12.86 -10.49 24.02
CA LEU A 375 -11.99 -11.66 23.90
C LEU A 375 -12.10 -12.54 25.16
N GLN A 376 -12.02 -13.86 24.96
CA GLN A 376 -12.04 -14.83 26.05
C GLN A 376 -10.88 -14.57 27.04
N PRO A 377 -11.10 -14.71 28.36
CA PRO A 377 -10.03 -14.62 29.36
C PRO A 377 -8.93 -15.62 29.04
N GLY A 378 -7.71 -15.14 28.80
CA GLY A 378 -6.57 -15.97 28.51
C GLY A 378 -5.27 -15.38 29.04
N PRO A 379 -4.27 -16.23 29.35
CA PRO A 379 -2.92 -15.77 29.70
C PRO A 379 -2.27 -15.02 28.53
N VAL A 380 -1.41 -14.05 28.84
CA VAL A 380 -0.59 -13.35 27.85
C VAL A 380 0.42 -14.30 27.20
N SER A 381 1.05 -13.91 26.09
CA SER A 381 2.02 -14.79 25.40
C SER A 381 3.16 -15.25 26.31
N THR A 382 3.67 -16.46 26.12
CA THR A 382 4.91 -16.86 26.81
C THR A 382 6.09 -16.16 26.15
N VAL A 383 7.04 -15.65 26.94
CA VAL A 383 8.25 -15.00 26.41
C VAL A 383 9.46 -15.88 26.69
N LEU A 384 10.09 -16.39 25.63
CA LEU A 384 11.28 -17.22 25.67
C LEU A 384 12.49 -16.40 25.21
N ASP A 385 13.53 -16.32 26.03
CA ASP A 385 14.83 -15.78 25.63
C ASP A 385 15.67 -16.86 24.95
N ALA A 386 15.80 -16.72 23.64
CA ALA A 386 16.66 -17.55 22.80
C ALA A 386 17.93 -16.82 22.35
N SER A 387 18.21 -15.63 22.91
CA SER A 387 19.46 -14.89 22.63
C SER A 387 20.67 -15.44 23.41
N VAL A 388 20.40 -16.25 24.43
CA VAL A 388 21.39 -16.90 25.29
C VAL A 388 21.19 -18.41 25.26
N SER A 389 22.27 -19.17 25.45
CA SER A 389 22.22 -20.62 25.61
C SER A 389 22.70 -21.01 27.01
N PRO A 390 21.95 -21.82 27.77
CA PRO A 390 20.63 -22.38 27.41
C PRO A 390 19.51 -21.34 27.47
N PHE A 391 18.41 -21.61 26.76
CA PHE A 391 17.24 -20.74 26.68
C PHE A 391 16.56 -20.55 28.04
N ARG A 392 15.92 -19.39 28.24
CA ARG A 392 15.29 -19.03 29.52
C ARG A 392 13.88 -18.49 29.32
N ILE A 393 12.95 -18.82 30.21
CA ILE A 393 11.61 -18.23 30.20
C ILE A 393 11.65 -16.88 30.93
N LEU A 394 11.36 -15.79 30.22
CA LEU A 394 11.32 -14.44 30.79
C LEU A 394 9.97 -14.08 31.40
N ARG A 395 8.89 -14.69 30.90
CA ARG A 395 7.54 -14.50 31.41
C ARG A 395 6.93 -15.83 31.79
N GLN A 396 6.92 -16.12 33.09
CA GLN A 396 6.26 -17.29 33.67
C GLN A 396 4.73 -17.15 33.61
N HIS A 397 4.02 -18.27 33.56
CA HIS A 397 2.54 -18.35 33.44
C HIS A 397 1.95 -17.75 32.15
N GLY A 398 2.71 -17.77 31.05
CA GLY A 398 2.17 -17.45 29.73
C GLY A 398 1.29 -18.56 29.14
N ALA A 399 0.68 -18.29 27.99
CA ALA A 399 -0.24 -19.22 27.34
C ALA A 399 0.37 -20.55 26.87
N VAL A 400 1.69 -20.59 26.67
CA VAL A 400 2.44 -21.84 26.45
C VAL A 400 3.06 -22.25 27.78
N SER A 401 2.70 -23.44 28.26
CA SER A 401 3.18 -23.95 29.54
C SER A 401 4.66 -24.32 29.51
N ASP A 402 5.32 -24.17 30.65
CA ASP A 402 6.73 -24.51 30.85
C ASP A 402 7.02 -25.98 30.49
N ALA A 403 6.11 -26.89 30.83
CA ALA A 403 6.18 -28.30 30.46
C ALA A 403 6.12 -28.52 28.95
N ALA A 404 5.28 -27.75 28.23
CA ALA A 404 5.18 -27.84 26.77
C ALA A 404 6.44 -27.30 26.08
N LEU A 405 7.03 -26.22 26.61
CA LEU A 405 8.32 -25.70 26.13
C LEU A 405 9.46 -26.68 26.42
N LYS A 406 9.52 -27.27 27.61
CA LYS A 406 10.53 -28.27 27.98
C LYS A 406 10.43 -29.52 27.10
N ALA A 407 9.22 -29.96 26.76
CA ALA A 407 9.01 -31.07 25.85
C ALA A 407 9.47 -30.77 24.40
N ALA A 408 9.40 -29.52 23.96
CA ALA A 408 9.85 -29.13 22.62
C ALA A 408 11.36 -28.86 22.55
N LEU A 409 11.94 -28.26 23.60
CA LEU A 409 13.32 -27.76 23.60
C LEU A 409 14.31 -28.68 24.34
N GLY A 410 13.83 -29.67 25.10
CA GLY A 410 14.67 -30.63 25.81
C GLY A 410 15.67 -29.97 26.76
N ASP A 411 16.94 -30.35 26.65
CA ASP A 411 18.03 -29.84 27.50
C ASP A 411 18.45 -28.41 27.17
N HIS A 412 17.97 -27.85 26.05
CA HIS A 412 18.26 -26.48 25.66
C HIS A 412 17.46 -25.43 26.46
N LEU A 413 16.48 -25.84 27.28
CA LEU A 413 15.69 -24.96 28.15
C LEU A 413 16.07 -25.13 29.62
N ILE A 414 16.45 -24.03 30.28
CA ILE A 414 16.53 -23.97 31.75
C ILE A 414 15.14 -23.58 32.29
N LEU A 415 14.65 -24.37 33.25
CA LEU A 415 13.43 -24.08 34.02
C LEU A 415 13.78 -23.36 35.33
#